data_AF-T1APH5-F1
#
_entry.id   AF-T1APH5-F1
#
_cell.length_a   1.000
_cell.length_b   1.000
_cell.length_c   1.000
_cell.angle_alpha   90.00
_cell.angle_beta   90.00
_cell.angle_gamma   90.00
#
_symmetry.space_group_name_H-M   'P 1'
#
loop_
_entity.id
_entity.type
_entity.pdbx_description
1 polymer ?
#
loop_
_entity_poly.entity_id
_entity_poly.type
_entity_poly.pdbx_seq_one_letter_code
_entity_poly.pdbx_strand_id
1 'polypeptide(L)'
;MSLEQALDAEMKKPGFGSSNCHLFFKERPHISKTRVDENGRAAYIDVDSNAKAIYSDTSTRYIASTDLTYDMLLSVYDVDTKELFVMRLFKHKPDTFKPLKKHLSGISRNKYKRLEARLIGLQDKEDYSILMPIFKELGKYRVPVVEVDLFGNQARHIALDSYLGTSFNILLLDRIYRPGELNAQITQEQFEAQMMKKGSTQVKA
;
A
#
# COMPACT_ATOMS: atom_id res chain seq x y z
N MET A 1 10.22 21.94 -2.88
CA MET A 1 9.07 21.49 -2.07
C MET A 1 9.22 19.99 -1.89
N SER A 2 9.25 19.47 -0.66
CA SER A 2 9.27 18.02 -0.45
C SER A 2 7.91 17.41 -0.76
N LEU A 3 7.87 16.11 -1.09
CA LEU A 3 6.60 15.38 -1.31
C LEU A 3 5.68 15.47 -0.08
N GLU A 4 6.25 15.53 1.11
CA GLU A 4 5.52 15.71 2.38
C GLU A 4 4.85 17.09 2.46
N GLN A 5 5.54 18.14 2.01
CA GLN A 5 4.97 19.50 1.95
C GLN A 5 3.88 19.61 0.89
N ALA A 6 4.09 18.97 -0.27
CA ALA A 6 3.09 18.91 -1.33
C ALA A 6 1.82 18.20 -0.84
N LEU A 7 1.99 17.07 -0.15
CA LEU A 7 0.88 16.31 0.39
C LEU A 7 0.15 17.03 1.53
N ASP A 8 0.86 17.67 2.47
CA ASP A 8 0.23 18.50 3.51
C ASP A 8 -0.57 19.66 2.90
N ALA A 9 -0.09 20.25 1.80
CA ALA A 9 -0.83 21.26 1.06
C ALA A 9 -2.09 20.68 0.39
N GLU A 10 -2.02 19.49 -0.23
CA GLU A 10 -3.19 18.80 -0.80
C GLU A 10 -4.24 18.49 0.26
N MET A 11 -3.82 17.99 1.43
CA MET A 11 -4.72 17.66 2.54
C MET A 11 -5.52 18.84 3.08
N LYS A 12 -5.02 20.07 2.89
CA LYS A 12 -5.66 21.31 3.33
C LYS A 12 -6.63 21.88 2.30
N LYS A 13 -6.67 21.35 1.07
CA LYS A 13 -7.59 21.82 0.04
C LYS A 13 -9.02 21.32 0.30
N PRO A 14 -10.04 22.16 0.07
CA PRO A 14 -11.42 21.70 0.04
C PRO A 14 -11.60 20.58 -0.99
N GLY A 15 -12.25 19.48 -0.62
CA GLY A 15 -12.46 18.33 -1.51
C GLY A 15 -11.30 17.32 -1.55
N PHE A 16 -10.33 17.41 -0.64
CA PHE A 16 -9.36 16.33 -0.41
C PHE A 16 -10.10 15.00 -0.12
N GLY A 17 -9.68 13.93 -0.78
CA GLY A 17 -10.39 12.64 -0.75
C GLY A 17 -11.53 12.52 -1.77
N SER A 18 -11.94 13.61 -2.44
CA SER A 18 -12.91 13.59 -3.54
C SER A 18 -12.28 13.79 -4.92
N SER A 19 -10.95 13.83 -4.97
CA SER A 19 -10.17 13.95 -6.20
C SER A 19 -8.88 13.15 -6.09
N ASN A 20 -8.46 12.55 -7.20
CA ASN A 20 -7.25 11.75 -7.27
C ASN A 20 -6.02 12.54 -6.80
N CYS A 21 -5.26 11.96 -5.89
CA CYS A 21 -4.01 12.49 -5.38
C CYS A 21 -2.84 11.64 -5.87
N HIS A 22 -2.10 12.17 -6.83
CA HIS A 22 -0.95 11.54 -7.45
C HIS A 22 0.30 12.37 -7.19
N LEU A 23 1.17 11.88 -6.30
CA LEU A 23 2.49 12.45 -6.07
C LEU A 23 3.51 11.33 -6.24
N PHE A 24 4.27 11.39 -7.33
CA PHE A 24 5.25 10.37 -7.68
C PHE A 24 6.62 11.00 -7.87
N PHE A 25 7.65 10.41 -7.26
CA PHE A 25 9.02 10.68 -7.69
C PHE A 25 9.31 10.04 -9.06
N LYS A 26 8.65 8.91 -9.37
CA LYS A 26 8.75 8.17 -10.63
C LYS A 26 7.42 7.50 -10.95
N GLU A 27 7.02 7.53 -12.23
CA GLU A 27 5.80 6.83 -12.69
C GLU A 27 5.88 5.32 -12.42
N ARG A 28 4.72 4.73 -12.08
CA ARG A 28 4.61 3.31 -11.77
C ARG A 28 4.61 2.46 -13.06
N PRO A 29 5.63 1.62 -13.29
CA PRO A 29 5.65 0.72 -14.46
C PRO A 29 4.58 -0.38 -14.37
N HIS A 30 4.34 -1.06 -15.50
CA HIS A 30 3.48 -2.24 -15.57
C HIS A 30 4.29 -3.55 -15.49
N ILE A 31 3.69 -4.59 -14.92
CA ILE A 31 4.20 -5.96 -14.90
C ILE A 31 3.05 -6.94 -15.12
N SER A 32 3.28 -8.05 -15.81
CA SER A 32 2.28 -9.11 -15.92
C SER A 32 2.16 -9.91 -14.62
N LYS A 33 0.95 -10.39 -14.32
CA LYS A 33 0.71 -11.32 -13.20
C LYS A 33 1.56 -12.57 -13.33
N THR A 34 1.68 -13.13 -14.53
CA THR A 34 2.52 -14.31 -14.84
C THR A 34 3.97 -14.10 -14.38
N ARG A 35 4.52 -12.89 -14.58
CA ARG A 35 5.89 -12.56 -14.16
C ARG A 35 6.01 -12.32 -12.66
N VAL A 36 4.98 -11.76 -12.02
CA VAL A 36 4.94 -11.61 -10.55
C VAL A 36 4.93 -12.98 -9.88
N ASP A 37 4.13 -13.92 -10.41
CA ASP A 37 3.97 -15.26 -9.86
C ASP A 37 5.11 -16.22 -10.21
N GLU A 38 6.00 -15.82 -11.10
CA GLU A 38 7.06 -16.66 -11.61
C GLU A 38 7.90 -17.25 -10.47
N ASN A 39 8.06 -18.57 -10.49
CA ASN A 39 8.80 -19.34 -9.50
C ASN A 39 8.26 -19.20 -8.05
N GLY A 40 7.00 -18.80 -7.85
CA GLY A 40 6.38 -18.73 -6.52
C GLY A 40 6.99 -17.65 -5.62
N ARG A 41 7.64 -16.62 -6.20
CA ARG A 41 8.35 -15.57 -5.46
C ARG A 41 7.46 -14.37 -5.11
N ALA A 42 6.14 -14.55 -5.13
CA ALA A 42 5.17 -13.54 -4.74
C ALA A 42 4.41 -13.95 -3.48
N ALA A 43 4.31 -13.04 -2.52
CA ALA A 43 3.41 -13.14 -1.39
C ALA A 43 2.22 -12.20 -1.59
N TYR A 44 1.01 -12.76 -1.62
CA TYR A 44 -0.20 -11.95 -1.72
C TYR A 44 -0.70 -11.54 -0.33
N ILE A 45 -1.05 -10.27 -0.19
CA ILE A 45 -1.44 -9.67 1.10
C ILE A 45 -2.96 -9.43 1.16
N ASP A 46 -3.58 -9.99 2.20
CA ASP A 46 -4.99 -9.81 2.53
C ASP A 46 -5.25 -8.47 3.23
N VAL A 47 -6.49 -7.98 3.15
CA VAL A 47 -6.93 -6.79 3.88
C VAL A 47 -6.72 -6.99 5.39
N ASP A 48 -6.26 -5.93 6.08
CA ASP A 48 -5.88 -5.91 7.50
C ASP A 48 -4.74 -6.86 7.89
N SER A 49 -3.92 -7.25 6.91
CA SER A 49 -2.71 -8.04 7.15
C SER A 49 -1.44 -7.25 6.84
N ASN A 50 -0.29 -7.82 7.23
CA ASN A 50 1.02 -7.28 6.94
C ASN A 50 1.96 -8.40 6.49
N ALA A 51 2.91 -8.05 5.64
CA ALA A 51 3.93 -8.95 5.12
C ALA A 51 5.29 -8.26 5.13
N LYS A 52 6.34 -9.07 5.23
CA LYS A 52 7.73 -8.62 5.18
C LYS A 52 8.53 -9.56 4.27
N ALA A 53 9.40 -8.97 3.45
CA ALA A 53 10.35 -9.69 2.63
C ALA A 53 11.72 -9.02 2.73
N ILE A 54 12.78 -9.81 2.70
CA ILE A 54 14.15 -9.33 2.53
C ILE A 54 14.67 -10.02 1.28
N TYR A 55 15.11 -9.25 0.28
CA TYR A 55 15.52 -9.83 -0.99
C TYR A 55 16.75 -10.73 -0.84
N SER A 56 16.64 -11.95 -1.36
CA SER A 56 17.71 -12.86 -1.74
C SER A 56 17.30 -13.54 -3.05
N ASP A 57 18.20 -14.25 -3.72
CA ASP A 57 17.89 -14.87 -5.02
C ASP A 57 16.82 -15.97 -4.94
N THR A 58 16.56 -16.50 -3.74
CA THR A 58 15.56 -17.54 -3.48
C THR A 58 14.37 -17.06 -2.65
N SER A 59 14.42 -15.83 -2.10
CA SER A 59 13.32 -15.32 -1.26
C SER A 59 12.19 -14.69 -2.09
N THR A 60 11.11 -14.39 -1.38
CA THR A 60 10.00 -13.56 -1.89
C THR A 60 10.54 -12.26 -2.46
N ARG A 61 10.33 -12.09 -3.76
CA ARG A 61 10.67 -10.88 -4.49
C ARG A 61 9.52 -9.87 -4.45
N TYR A 62 8.30 -10.33 -4.62
CA TYR A 62 7.13 -9.46 -4.71
C TYR A 62 6.23 -9.62 -3.48
N ILE A 63 5.80 -8.50 -2.90
CA ILE A 63 4.59 -8.48 -2.08
C ILE A 63 3.49 -7.83 -2.93
N ALA A 64 2.43 -8.57 -3.20
CA ALA A 64 1.40 -8.21 -4.16
C ALA A 64 0.01 -8.12 -3.55
N SER A 65 -0.84 -7.29 -4.13
CA SER A 65 -2.23 -7.13 -3.76
C SER A 65 -3.06 -7.00 -5.03
N THR A 66 -4.17 -7.74 -5.10
CA THR A 66 -5.19 -7.56 -6.12
C THR A 66 -6.43 -6.92 -5.50
N ASP A 67 -7.21 -6.25 -6.36
CA ASP A 67 -8.51 -5.67 -6.00
C ASP A 67 -8.40 -4.67 -4.85
N LEU A 68 -7.34 -3.85 -4.88
CA LEU A 68 -7.17 -2.73 -3.97
C LEU A 68 -8.18 -1.63 -4.34
N THR A 69 -9.20 -1.48 -3.50
CA THR A 69 -10.37 -0.64 -3.77
C THR A 69 -10.55 0.35 -2.63
N TYR A 70 -11.45 0.06 -1.69
CA TYR A 70 -11.80 0.89 -0.53
C TYR A 70 -10.75 0.86 0.59
N ASP A 71 -9.63 0.19 0.33
CA ASP A 71 -8.54 -0.07 1.23
C ASP A 71 -7.20 0.41 0.63
N MET A 72 -6.14 0.41 1.43
CA MET A 72 -4.85 0.97 1.03
C MET A 72 -3.67 0.06 1.36
N LEU A 73 -2.63 0.16 0.55
CA LEU A 73 -1.30 -0.32 0.86
C LEU A 73 -0.45 0.81 1.45
N LEU A 74 0.13 0.54 2.60
CA LEU A 74 1.30 1.23 3.12
C LEU A 74 2.50 0.31 2.92
N SER A 75 3.57 0.80 2.30
CA SER A 75 4.85 0.09 2.29
C SER A 75 5.96 0.96 2.84
N VAL A 76 6.96 0.29 3.44
CA VAL A 76 8.24 0.87 3.86
C VAL A 76 9.34 -0.02 3.31
N TYR A 77 10.24 0.57 2.54
CA TYR A 77 11.37 -0.11 1.93
C TYR A 77 12.69 0.43 2.48
N ASP A 78 13.61 -0.45 2.87
CA ASP A 78 14.99 -0.09 3.23
C ASP A 78 15.92 -0.35 2.04
N VAL A 79 16.47 0.73 1.47
CA VAL A 79 17.30 0.64 0.25
C VAL A 79 18.62 -0.11 0.47
N ASP A 80 19.13 -0.20 1.70
CA ASP A 80 20.38 -0.92 1.96
C ASP A 80 20.16 -2.42 2.07
N THR A 81 19.18 -2.80 2.90
CA THR A 81 18.93 -4.19 3.27
C THR A 81 18.02 -4.89 2.29
N LYS A 82 17.39 -4.12 1.38
CA LYS A 82 16.33 -4.59 0.49
C LYS A 82 15.17 -5.22 1.25
N GLU A 83 14.95 -4.74 2.48
CA GLU A 83 13.83 -5.13 3.31
C GLU A 83 12.60 -4.33 2.87
N LEU A 84 11.54 -5.05 2.53
CA LEU A 84 10.25 -4.52 2.17
C LEU A 84 9.22 -4.94 3.23
N PHE A 85 8.62 -3.97 3.89
CA PHE A 85 7.49 -4.15 4.77
C PHE A 85 6.24 -3.57 4.14
N VAL A 86 5.13 -4.30 4.17
CA VAL A 86 3.86 -3.90 3.56
C VAL A 86 2.71 -4.18 4.51
N MET A 87 1.77 -3.25 4.58
CA MET A 87 0.50 -3.38 5.28
C MET A 87 -0.63 -3.07 4.33
N ARG A 88 -1.67 -3.90 4.33
CA ARG A 88 -2.92 -3.61 3.64
C ARG A 88 -3.96 -3.25 4.67
N LEU A 89 -4.49 -2.04 4.60
CA LEU A 89 -5.22 -1.38 5.68
C LEU A 89 -6.63 -1.04 5.26
N PHE A 90 -7.61 -1.40 6.09
CA PHE A 90 -8.99 -0.94 5.96
C PHE A 90 -9.53 -0.38 7.28
N LYS A 91 -9.92 0.91 7.25
CA LYS A 91 -10.38 1.70 8.41
C LYS A 91 -9.34 1.77 9.55
N HIS A 92 -9.47 2.80 10.38
CA HIS A 92 -8.62 2.93 11.57
C HIS A 92 -9.20 2.12 12.76
N LYS A 93 -8.39 1.23 13.33
CA LYS A 93 -8.68 0.43 14.53
C LYS A 93 -7.60 0.66 15.61
N PRO A 94 -7.89 0.39 16.90
CA PRO A 94 -6.98 0.68 18.03
C PRO A 94 -5.56 0.10 17.93
N ASP A 95 -5.34 -0.94 17.12
CA ASP A 95 -4.03 -1.57 16.93
C ASP A 95 -3.51 -1.55 15.48
N THR A 96 -4.17 -0.83 14.57
CA THR A 96 -3.82 -0.83 13.14
C THR A 96 -2.33 -0.59 12.88
N PHE A 97 -1.68 0.28 13.66
CA PHE A 97 -0.27 0.66 13.45
C PHE A 97 0.73 -0.10 14.32
N LYS A 98 0.30 -1.06 15.14
CA LYS A 98 1.21 -1.84 15.99
C LYS A 98 2.27 -2.58 15.16
N PRO A 99 1.95 -3.21 14.00
CA PRO A 99 2.97 -3.84 13.14
C PRO A 99 4.00 -2.84 12.60
N LEU A 100 3.55 -1.67 12.10
CA LEU A 100 4.42 -0.60 11.60
C LEU A 100 5.39 -0.12 12.68
N LYS A 101 4.86 0.18 13.88
CA LYS A 101 5.64 0.62 15.03
C LYS A 101 6.70 -0.41 15.40
N LYS A 102 6.32 -1.69 15.48
CA LYS A 102 7.24 -2.79 15.78
C LYS A 102 8.35 -2.86 14.74
N HIS A 103 8.01 -2.82 13.46
CA HIS A 103 8.98 -2.84 12.36
C HIS A 103 9.95 -1.65 12.44
N LEU A 104 9.44 -0.41 12.50
CA LEU A 104 10.28 0.80 12.53
C LEU A 104 11.12 0.91 13.81
N SER A 105 10.60 0.47 14.96
CA SER A 105 11.35 0.47 16.22
C SER A 105 12.57 -0.47 16.23
N GLY A 106 12.56 -1.50 15.37
CA GLY A 106 13.70 -2.40 15.18
C GLY A 106 14.82 -1.83 14.33
N ILE A 107 14.61 -0.67 13.69
CA ILE A 107 15.57 -0.04 12.79
C ILE A 107 16.35 1.02 13.57
N SER A 108 17.67 1.04 13.41
CA SER A 108 18.50 2.07 14.05
C SER A 108 18.22 3.45 13.45
N ARG A 109 18.16 4.50 14.30
CA ARG A 109 17.80 5.87 13.90
C ARG A 109 18.65 6.44 12.76
N ASN A 110 19.92 6.05 12.68
CA ASN A 110 20.82 6.50 11.61
C ASN A 110 20.46 5.92 10.23
N LYS A 111 19.70 4.82 10.17
CA LYS A 111 19.25 4.18 8.93
C LYS A 111 17.93 4.75 8.40
N TYR A 112 17.19 5.55 9.17
CA TYR A 112 15.88 6.05 8.75
C TYR A 112 15.88 6.86 7.44
N LYS A 113 16.99 7.56 7.14
CA LYS A 113 17.15 8.32 5.88
C LYS A 113 17.18 7.44 4.63
N ARG A 114 17.32 6.12 4.81
CA ARG A 114 17.41 5.10 3.77
C ARG A 114 16.08 4.35 3.60
N LEU A 115 15.08 4.72 4.40
CA LEU A 115 13.74 4.19 4.30
C LEU A 115 12.94 5.00 3.28
N GLU A 116 12.05 4.33 2.57
CA GLU A 116 11.14 4.95 1.60
C GLU A 116 9.72 4.43 1.82
N ALA A 117 8.77 5.33 2.05
CA ALA A 117 7.36 4.98 2.23
C ALA A 117 6.52 5.23 0.97
N ARG A 118 5.53 4.37 0.75
CA ARG A 118 4.56 4.48 -0.35
C ARG A 118 3.14 4.27 0.18
N LEU A 119 2.21 5.08 -0.30
CA LEU A 119 0.79 5.01 0.02
C LEU A 119 0.00 4.86 -1.28
N ILE A 120 -0.69 3.73 -1.45
CA ILE A 120 -1.39 3.40 -2.69
C ILE A 120 -2.77 2.87 -2.32
N GLY A 121 -3.84 3.26 -3.02
CA GLY A 121 -5.19 2.76 -2.77
C GLY A 121 -6.15 3.85 -2.30
N LEU A 122 -7.18 3.47 -1.54
CA LEU A 122 -8.35 4.29 -1.20
C LEU A 122 -9.07 4.82 -2.44
N GLN A 123 -10.33 4.43 -2.64
CA GLN A 123 -11.15 5.02 -3.69
C GLN A 123 -11.67 6.41 -3.29
N ASP A 124 -12.18 7.14 -4.28
CA ASP A 124 -12.76 8.47 -4.05
C ASP A 124 -13.89 8.42 -3.03
N LYS A 125 -13.96 9.47 -2.20
CA LYS A 125 -14.95 9.68 -1.12
C LYS A 125 -14.82 8.72 0.07
N GLU A 126 -13.78 7.88 0.10
CA GLU A 126 -13.48 7.05 1.26
C GLU A 126 -13.01 7.87 2.47
N ASP A 127 -13.24 7.32 3.66
CA ASP A 127 -12.74 7.90 4.90
C ASP A 127 -11.20 7.84 4.94
N TYR A 128 -10.58 9.01 4.78
CA TYR A 128 -9.14 9.18 4.82
C TYR A 128 -8.58 9.49 6.21
N SER A 129 -9.39 9.33 7.28
CA SER A 129 -8.98 9.53 8.67
C SER A 129 -7.74 8.72 9.05
N ILE A 130 -7.51 7.57 8.40
CA ILE A 130 -6.36 6.69 8.59
C ILE A 130 -5.03 7.31 8.13
N LEU A 131 -5.05 8.27 7.19
CA LEU A 131 -3.82 8.84 6.61
C LEU A 131 -3.02 9.65 7.63
N MET A 132 -3.68 10.46 8.44
CA MET A 132 -2.99 11.37 9.36
C MET A 132 -2.23 10.63 10.48
N PRO A 133 -2.80 9.57 11.10
CA PRO A 133 -2.04 8.67 11.95
C PRO A 133 -0.83 8.02 11.27
N ILE A 134 -0.94 7.61 9.99
CA ILE A 134 0.18 7.06 9.22
C ILE A 134 1.30 8.09 9.12
N PHE A 135 1.00 9.32 8.69
CA PHE A 135 1.99 10.38 8.56
C PHE A 135 2.63 10.73 9.89
N LYS A 136 1.84 10.80 10.96
CA LYS A 136 2.36 11.04 12.31
C LYS A 136 3.35 9.95 12.71
N GLU A 137 3.08 8.69 12.37
CA GLU A 137 3.98 7.60 12.68
C GLU A 137 5.25 7.68 11.82
N LEU A 138 5.14 7.77 10.49
CA LEU A 138 6.28 7.90 9.59
C LEU A 138 7.18 9.11 9.94
N GLY A 139 6.57 10.23 10.32
CA GLY A 139 7.27 11.45 10.73
C GLY A 139 8.10 11.30 12.01
N LYS A 140 7.64 10.52 13.00
CA LYS A 140 8.45 10.20 14.19
C LYS A 140 9.75 9.50 13.83
N TYR A 141 9.70 8.67 12.80
CA TYR A 141 10.84 7.91 12.28
C TYR A 141 11.52 8.60 11.11
N ARG A 142 11.11 9.82 10.70
CA ARG A 142 11.68 10.56 9.57
C ARG A 142 11.76 9.73 8.28
N VAL A 143 10.74 8.90 8.04
CA VAL A 143 10.63 8.09 6.83
C VAL A 143 10.03 8.95 5.72
N PRO A 144 10.77 9.28 4.66
CA PRO A 144 10.24 10.06 3.56
C PRO A 144 9.16 9.27 2.79
N VAL A 145 8.10 9.98 2.38
CA VAL A 145 7.08 9.44 1.47
C VAL A 145 7.50 9.77 0.04
N VAL A 146 7.73 8.73 -0.77
CA VAL A 146 8.24 8.86 -2.16
C VAL A 146 7.17 8.60 -3.22
N GLU A 147 6.04 8.03 -2.82
CA GLU A 147 4.91 7.73 -3.69
C GLU A 147 3.59 7.84 -2.92
N VAL A 148 2.66 8.61 -3.51
CA VAL A 148 1.27 8.73 -3.08
C VAL A 148 0.39 8.55 -4.32
N ASP A 149 -0.41 7.51 -4.31
CA ASP A 149 -1.44 7.22 -5.31
C ASP A 149 -2.73 6.90 -4.57
N LEU A 150 -3.38 7.96 -4.12
CA LEU A 150 -4.59 7.90 -3.30
C LEU A 150 -5.77 8.46 -4.06
N PHE A 151 -6.95 7.93 -3.78
CA PHE A 151 -8.21 8.39 -4.36
C PHE A 151 -8.26 8.11 -5.86
N GLY A 152 -9.20 7.27 -6.24
CA GLY A 152 -9.38 6.83 -7.61
C GLY A 152 -10.73 6.16 -7.74
N ASN A 153 -11.18 5.98 -8.97
CA ASN A 153 -12.46 5.33 -9.29
C ASN A 153 -12.31 3.86 -9.69
N GLN A 154 -11.07 3.35 -9.75
CA GLN A 154 -10.73 2.01 -10.23
C GLN A 154 -10.05 1.18 -9.13
N ALA A 155 -10.29 -0.11 -9.18
CA ALA A 155 -9.51 -1.12 -8.48
C ALA A 155 -8.08 -1.12 -9.01
N ARG A 156 -7.12 -1.25 -8.09
CA ARG A 156 -5.69 -1.35 -8.42
C ARG A 156 -5.20 -2.77 -8.12
N HIS A 157 -4.28 -3.25 -8.96
CA HIS A 157 -3.51 -4.46 -8.68
C HIS A 157 -2.05 -4.05 -8.60
N ILE A 158 -1.42 -4.24 -7.44
CA ILE A 158 -0.13 -3.64 -7.12
C ILE A 158 0.84 -4.74 -6.72
N ALA A 159 2.05 -4.71 -7.28
CA ALA A 159 3.19 -5.49 -6.80
C ALA A 159 4.27 -4.54 -6.29
N LEU A 160 4.88 -4.86 -5.16
CA LEU A 160 6.03 -4.15 -4.60
C LEU A 160 7.25 -5.06 -4.69
N ASP A 161 8.28 -4.64 -5.40
CA ASP A 161 9.50 -5.42 -5.65
C ASP A 161 10.55 -5.15 -4.57
N SER A 162 10.90 -6.17 -3.77
CA SER A 162 11.96 -6.08 -2.77
C SER A 162 13.36 -5.92 -3.40
N TYR A 163 13.56 -6.35 -4.66
CA TYR A 163 14.85 -6.20 -5.34
C TYR A 163 15.18 -4.75 -5.69
N LEU A 164 14.18 -4.01 -6.21
CA LEU A 164 14.31 -2.65 -6.73
C LEU A 164 13.73 -1.57 -5.82
N GLY A 165 12.94 -1.96 -4.82
CA GLY A 165 12.15 -1.03 -4.02
C GLY A 165 11.06 -0.31 -4.81
N THR A 166 10.67 -0.78 -5.99
CA THR A 166 9.71 -0.09 -6.87
C THR A 166 8.34 -0.76 -6.83
N SER A 167 7.28 0.02 -7.00
CA SER A 167 5.91 -0.46 -7.18
C SER A 167 5.60 -0.70 -8.66
N PHE A 168 4.70 -1.65 -8.95
CA PHE A 168 4.25 -1.99 -10.30
C PHE A 168 2.73 -2.11 -10.33
N ASN A 169 2.12 -1.65 -11.42
CA ASN A 169 0.74 -1.98 -11.75
C ASN A 169 0.73 -3.39 -12.38
N ILE A 170 0.00 -4.33 -11.77
CA ILE A 170 -0.14 -5.68 -12.27
C ILE A 170 -1.19 -5.70 -13.39
N LEU A 171 -0.81 -6.24 -14.54
CA LEU A 171 -1.71 -6.63 -15.61
C LEU A 171 -2.16 -8.07 -15.33
N LEU A 172 -3.41 -8.25 -14.91
CA LEU A 172 -3.99 -9.57 -14.61
C LEU A 172 -4.10 -10.44 -15.87
N LEU A 173 -4.40 -9.79 -16.99
CA LEU A 173 -4.36 -10.35 -18.32
C LEU A 173 -3.14 -9.72 -19.02
N ASP A 174 -2.41 -10.46 -19.85
CA ASP A 174 -1.24 -9.97 -20.60
C ASP A 174 -1.64 -9.00 -21.73
N ARG A 175 -2.48 -8.01 -21.42
CA ARG A 175 -3.01 -6.96 -22.28
C ARG A 175 -3.38 -5.72 -21.48
N ILE A 176 -3.59 -4.62 -22.19
CA ILE A 176 -4.13 -3.38 -21.62
C ILE A 176 -5.60 -3.60 -21.19
N TYR A 177 -5.98 -2.99 -20.07
CA TYR A 177 -7.35 -3.00 -19.58
C TYR A 177 -8.27 -2.18 -20.49
N ARG A 178 -9.47 -2.72 -20.77
CA ARG A 178 -10.54 -2.00 -21.46
C ARG A 178 -11.23 -1.04 -20.48
N PRO A 179 -11.91 -0.01 -20.99
CA PRO A 179 -12.74 0.87 -20.16
C PRO A 179 -13.69 0.05 -19.28
N GLY A 180 -13.69 0.34 -17.97
CA GLY A 180 -14.57 -0.30 -16.99
C GLY A 180 -14.10 -1.64 -16.44
N GLU A 181 -13.04 -2.27 -16.97
CA GLU A 181 -12.55 -3.56 -16.45
C GLU A 181 -11.99 -3.48 -15.04
N LEU A 182 -11.46 -2.32 -14.67
CA LEU A 182 -10.96 -2.05 -13.33
C LEU A 182 -12.02 -1.45 -12.41
N ASN A 183 -13.29 -1.39 -12.80
CA ASN A 183 -14.32 -0.90 -11.88
C ASN A 183 -14.45 -1.89 -10.70
N ALA A 184 -14.70 -1.35 -9.50
CA ALA A 184 -14.95 -2.17 -8.33
C ALA A 184 -16.15 -3.10 -8.60
N GLN A 185 -15.96 -4.39 -8.37
CA GLN A 185 -16.98 -5.42 -8.62
C GLN A 185 -18.03 -5.51 -7.50
N ILE A 186 -17.71 -4.93 -6.34
CA ILE A 186 -18.59 -4.88 -5.17
C ILE A 186 -18.71 -3.44 -4.70
N THR A 187 -19.83 -3.12 -4.07
CA THR A 187 -20.03 -1.80 -3.44
C THR A 187 -19.23 -1.68 -2.15
N GLN A 188 -19.04 -0.45 -1.66
CA GLN A 188 -18.40 -0.17 -0.38
C GLN A 188 -19.10 -0.91 0.79
N GLU A 189 -20.44 -0.90 0.82
CA GLU A 189 -21.23 -1.61 1.83
C GLU A 189 -20.99 -3.13 1.80
N GLN A 190 -20.89 -3.71 0.60
CA GLN A 190 -20.58 -5.13 0.44
C GLN A 190 -19.16 -5.45 0.89
N PHE A 191 -18.18 -4.60 0.55
CA PHE A 191 -16.81 -4.73 1.02
C PHE A 191 -16.73 -4.69 2.55
N GLU A 192 -17.40 -3.71 3.17
CA GLU A 192 -17.50 -3.58 4.63
C GLU A 192 -18.10 -4.81 5.30
N ALA A 193 -19.21 -5.32 4.77
CA ALA A 193 -19.85 -6.52 5.29
C ALA A 193 -18.93 -7.75 5.21
N GLN A 194 -18.13 -7.87 4.14
CA GLN A 194 -17.14 -8.94 4.01
C GLN A 194 -16.03 -8.81 5.05
N MET A 195 -15.53 -7.60 5.31
CA MET A 195 -14.48 -7.36 6.31
C MET A 195 -14.98 -7.65 7.73
N MET A 196 -16.23 -7.33 8.05
CA MET A 196 -16.82 -7.66 9.35
C MET A 196 -16.94 -9.17 9.56
N LYS A 197 -17.37 -9.92 8.54
CA LYS A 197 -17.50 -11.39 8.59
C LYS A 197 -16.15 -12.10 8.75
N LYS A 198 -15.10 -11.62 8.07
CA LYS A 198 -13.73 -12.13 8.26
C LYS A 198 -13.25 -11.93 9.70
N GLY A 199 -13.55 -10.79 10.32
CA GLY A 199 -13.24 -10.53 11.73
C GLY A 199 -13.98 -11.44 12.72
N SER A 200 -15.23 -11.83 12.43
CA SER A 200 -16.03 -12.68 13.33
C SER A 200 -15.68 -14.17 13.29
N THR A 201 -14.92 -14.64 12.29
CA THR A 201 -14.62 -16.08 12.10
C THR A 201 -13.41 -16.54 12.93
N GLN A 202 -12.68 -15.63 13.59
CA GLN A 202 -11.55 -15.97 14.47
C GLN A 202 -11.93 -16.27 15.94
N VAL A 203 -13.22 -16.35 16.29
CA VAL A 203 -13.67 -16.75 17.64
C VAL A 203 -14.39 -18.09 17.58
N LYS A 204 -13.63 -19.18 17.44
CA LYS A 204 -13.96 -20.47 18.05
C LYS A 204 -12.67 -21.14 18.50
N ALA A 205 -12.48 -21.11 19.82
CA ALA A 205 -11.55 -21.98 20.53
C ALA A 205 -12.05 -23.43 20.49
#